data_AF-A0A8D2L704-F1
#
_entry.id   AF-A0A8D2L704-F1
#
_cell.length_a   1.000
_cell.length_b   1.000
_cell.length_c   1.000
_cell.angle_alpha   90.00
_cell.angle_beta   90.00
_cell.angle_gamma   90.00
#
_symmetry.space_group_name_H-M   'P 1'
#
loop_
_entity.id
_entity.type
_entity.pdbx_description
1 polymer ?
#
loop_
_entity_poly.entity_id
_entity_poly.type
_entity_poly.pdbx_seq_one_letter_code
_entity_poly.pdbx_strand_id
1 'polypeptide(L)'
;MPNRKGARNAYYFFVLEKLPELRRRGLAVASVSEAIPHCSEDWAMLTDEQKEKYAEKARQWKAKKLEKVTKNFTVYKSLFSAVLFAVITFVQILFPVVLETSFYFLNIFSHGVLPPHCNQRFLPCEIGCIKYSLKDGIIADFHHFIDPGEVPRGFRFHCQAAGDITHKIPISGFELATANHSVVLRELYTFIQPHWGTWPPVYCKSDDHFRVNWCLNHMAREAVNHLVLLSAEDLVVDLYYQKLQKEPSKTWVCNTLDASMWDYSVNTRCRWHEENDVLFCALATCKKIAYCISNSLANMYEIQLTSSHLPLREKDSQSTINPKMIVLDAGQPVSVNVLNWHIGKCPLITKYFLLLGSLSNLVIELLNELTNLFKACMCLVLNYRS
;
A
#
# COMPACT_ATOMS: atom_id res chain seq x y z
N MET A 1 -1.75 -45.68 45.96
CA MET A 1 -2.64 -44.88 45.09
C MET A 1 -2.25 -45.08 43.63
N PRO A 2 -3.16 -45.43 42.71
CA PRO A 2 -2.80 -45.57 41.30
C PRO A 2 -2.67 -44.18 40.67
N ASN A 3 -1.42 -43.72 40.53
CA ASN A 3 -1.08 -42.41 39.97
C ASN A 3 -1.23 -42.47 38.43
N ARG A 4 -2.46 -42.31 37.93
CA ARG A 4 -2.72 -42.07 36.49
C ARG A 4 -2.23 -40.68 36.13
N LYS A 5 -0.92 -40.53 35.90
CA LYS A 5 -0.34 -39.33 35.27
C LYS A 5 0.51 -39.78 34.10
N GLY A 6 0.27 -39.20 32.92
CA GLY A 6 0.92 -39.49 31.64
C GLY A 6 2.43 -39.19 31.56
N ALA A 7 3.17 -39.33 32.67
CA ALA A 7 4.62 -39.19 32.72
C ALA A 7 5.28 -40.57 32.63
N ARG A 8 6.18 -40.74 31.66
CA ARG A 8 7.02 -41.94 31.53
C ARG A 8 8.04 -42.00 32.67
N ASN A 9 7.63 -42.56 33.79
CA ASN A 9 8.39 -42.73 35.02
C ASN A 9 9.05 -44.13 35.08
N ALA A 10 9.76 -44.45 36.17
CA ALA A 10 10.42 -45.74 36.34
C ALA A 10 9.46 -46.92 36.11
N TYR A 11 8.26 -46.83 36.69
CA TYR A 11 7.23 -47.85 36.55
C TYR A 11 6.78 -48.05 35.09
N TYR A 12 6.64 -46.98 34.31
CA TYR A 12 6.33 -47.07 32.89
C TYR A 12 7.35 -47.92 32.11
N PHE A 13 8.64 -47.74 32.36
CA PHE A 13 9.69 -48.51 31.68
C PHE A 13 9.74 -49.97 32.11
N PHE A 14 9.40 -50.26 33.36
CA PHE A 14 9.22 -51.63 33.84
C PHE A 14 8.06 -52.34 33.14
N VAL A 15 6.89 -51.71 33.10
CA VAL A 15 5.70 -52.28 32.45
C VAL A 15 5.96 -52.45 30.94
N LEU A 16 6.66 -51.51 30.30
CA LEU A 16 7.05 -51.62 28.90
C LEU A 16 7.94 -52.85 28.64
N GLU A 17 8.88 -53.15 29.54
CA GLU A 17 9.78 -54.31 29.43
C GLU A 17 9.04 -55.63 29.69
N LYS A 18 8.02 -55.62 30.55
CA LYS A 18 7.17 -56.78 30.87
C LYS A 18 6.03 -57.03 29.88
N LEU A 19 5.72 -56.06 29.02
CA LEU A 19 4.64 -56.16 28.02
C LEU A 19 4.77 -57.40 27.09
N PRO A 20 5.97 -57.76 26.56
CA PRO A 20 6.12 -58.95 25.72
C PRO A 20 6.02 -60.27 26.51
N GLU A 21 6.36 -60.27 27.79
CA GLU A 21 6.20 -61.44 28.67
C GLU A 21 4.72 -61.70 28.97
N LEU A 22 3.94 -60.66 29.24
CA LEU A 22 2.49 -60.77 29.45
C LEU A 22 1.77 -61.28 28.20
N ARG A 23 2.16 -60.80 27.01
CA ARG A 23 1.63 -61.30 25.73
C ARG A 23 1.93 -62.79 25.51
N ARG A 24 3.14 -63.24 25.86
CA ARG A 24 3.54 -64.66 25.76
C ARG A 24 2.75 -65.55 26.73
N ARG A 25 2.30 -65.01 27.86
CA ARG A 25 1.42 -65.70 28.82
C ARG A 25 -0.05 -65.77 28.34
N GLY A 26 -0.35 -65.30 27.13
CA GLY A 26 -1.69 -65.33 26.55
C GLY A 26 -2.61 -64.19 26.98
N LEU A 27 -2.08 -63.15 27.65
CA LEU A 27 -2.88 -62.00 28.08
C LEU A 27 -3.02 -60.98 26.93
N ALA A 28 -4.25 -60.55 26.67
CA ALA A 28 -4.59 -59.59 25.61
C ALA A 28 -4.25 -58.14 26.00
N VAL A 29 -2.96 -57.84 26.17
CA VAL A 29 -2.46 -56.49 26.49
C VAL A 29 -1.81 -55.84 25.27
N ALA A 30 -2.51 -54.89 24.63
CA ALA A 30 -2.06 -54.18 23.44
C ALA A 30 -1.18 -52.98 23.78
N SER A 31 -1.39 -52.36 24.94
CA SER A 31 -0.68 -51.14 25.35
C SER A 31 -0.12 -51.21 26.77
N VAL A 32 0.85 -50.34 27.07
CA VAL A 32 1.41 -50.20 28.44
C VAL A 32 0.30 -49.88 29.46
N SER A 33 -0.73 -49.14 29.07
CA SER A 33 -1.85 -48.80 29.96
C SER A 33 -2.66 -50.02 30.39
N GLU A 34 -2.83 -51.00 29.49
CA GLU A 34 -3.57 -52.24 29.75
C GLU A 34 -2.74 -53.25 30.54
N ALA A 35 -1.41 -53.15 30.50
CA ALA A 35 -0.50 -54.00 31.26
C ALA A 35 -0.27 -53.54 32.70
N ILE A 36 -0.59 -52.28 33.04
CA ILE A 36 -0.40 -51.71 34.39
C ILE A 36 -1.08 -52.55 35.50
N PRO A 37 -2.34 -53.02 35.36
CA PRO A 37 -2.98 -53.81 36.41
C PRO A 37 -2.25 -55.13 36.70
N HIS A 38 -1.67 -55.75 35.68
CA HIS A 38 -0.99 -57.05 35.77
C HIS A 38 0.45 -56.96 36.29
N CYS A 39 1.08 -55.80 36.23
CA CYS A 39 2.46 -55.58 36.65
C CYS A 39 2.57 -54.87 38.02
N SER A 40 1.46 -54.53 38.66
CA SER A 40 1.46 -53.73 39.90
C SER A 40 2.03 -54.52 41.10
N GLU A 41 1.70 -55.80 41.20
CA GLU A 41 2.20 -56.70 42.25
C GLU A 41 3.67 -57.06 42.03
N ASP A 42 4.04 -57.43 40.79
CA ASP A 42 5.43 -57.71 40.41
C ASP A 42 6.35 -56.50 40.67
N TRP A 43 5.85 -55.27 40.44
CA TRP A 43 6.60 -54.05 40.74
C TRP A 43 6.79 -53.82 42.25
N ALA A 44 5.80 -54.18 43.06
CA ALA A 44 5.90 -54.05 44.52
C ALA A 44 6.98 -54.99 45.09
N MET A 45 7.13 -56.18 44.51
CA MET A 45 8.11 -57.21 44.91
C MET A 45 9.56 -56.90 44.49
N LEU A 46 9.80 -55.92 43.62
CA LEU A 46 11.16 -55.53 43.24
C LEU A 46 11.90 -54.82 44.39
N THR A 47 13.18 -55.13 44.54
CA THR A 47 14.07 -54.40 45.45
C THR A 47 14.33 -52.97 44.96
N ASP A 48 14.78 -52.11 45.86
CA ASP A 48 15.06 -50.71 45.52
C ASP A 48 16.16 -50.57 44.47
N GLU A 49 17.16 -51.45 44.48
CA GLU A 49 18.21 -51.53 43.45
C GLU A 49 17.65 -51.85 42.06
N GLN A 50 16.69 -52.78 41.99
CA GLN A 50 16.03 -53.14 40.73
C GLN A 50 15.14 -52.00 40.22
N LYS A 51 14.46 -51.29 41.13
CA LYS A 51 13.65 -50.11 40.79
C LYS A 51 14.53 -48.95 40.30
N GLU A 52 15.74 -48.81 40.86
CA GLU A 52 16.70 -47.77 40.48
C GLU A 52 17.16 -47.91 39.02
N LYS A 53 17.33 -49.14 38.53
CA LYS A 53 17.61 -49.40 37.08
C LYS A 53 16.55 -48.76 36.17
N TYR A 54 15.27 -48.86 36.54
CA TYR A 54 14.19 -48.27 35.75
C TYR A 54 14.05 -46.76 35.97
N ALA A 55 14.39 -46.27 37.16
CA ALA A 55 14.50 -44.84 37.43
C ALA A 55 15.57 -44.20 36.54
N GLU A 56 16.72 -44.85 36.38
CA GLU A 56 17.81 -44.38 35.52
C GLU A 56 17.39 -44.35 34.04
N LYS A 57 16.72 -45.40 33.54
CA LYS A 57 16.13 -45.40 32.19
C LYS A 57 15.16 -44.21 31.98
N ALA A 58 14.36 -43.88 32.99
CA ALA A 58 13.45 -42.74 32.93
C ALA A 58 14.19 -41.38 32.94
N ARG A 59 15.29 -41.26 33.70
CA ARG A 59 16.14 -40.05 33.70
C ARG A 59 16.80 -39.84 32.34
N GLN A 60 17.40 -40.87 31.77
CA GLN A 60 18.07 -40.81 30.46
C GLN A 60 17.09 -40.46 29.33
N TRP A 61 15.86 -40.99 29.38
CA TRP A 61 14.83 -40.63 28.41
C TRP A 61 14.44 -39.15 28.50
N LYS A 62 14.31 -38.60 29.73
CA LYS A 62 14.04 -37.17 29.94
C LYS A 62 15.19 -36.30 29.46
N ALA A 63 16.44 -36.69 29.73
CA ALA A 63 17.63 -35.95 29.29
C ALA A 63 17.72 -35.87 27.75
N LYS A 64 17.55 -36.99 27.04
CA LYS A 64 17.54 -37.03 25.56
C LYS A 64 16.39 -36.21 24.95
N LYS A 65 15.23 -36.17 25.63
CA LYS A 65 14.11 -35.33 25.20
C LYS A 65 14.43 -33.84 25.35
N LEU A 66 15.09 -33.46 26.44
CA LEU A 66 15.49 -32.07 26.68
C LEU A 66 16.51 -31.61 25.62
N GLU A 67 17.53 -32.42 25.31
CA GLU A 67 18.50 -32.09 24.25
C GLU A 67 17.85 -31.87 22.87
N LYS A 68 16.86 -32.69 22.50
CA LYS A 68 16.15 -32.56 21.22
C LYS A 68 15.32 -31.27 21.16
N VAL A 69 14.71 -30.87 22.28
CA VAL A 69 13.98 -29.60 22.39
C VAL A 69 14.94 -28.41 22.31
N THR A 70 16.09 -28.48 22.98
CA THR A 70 17.10 -27.40 22.97
C THR A 70 17.71 -27.19 21.58
N LYS A 71 18.04 -28.27 20.85
CA LYS A 71 18.57 -28.19 19.48
C LYS A 71 17.55 -27.61 18.49
N ASN A 72 16.28 -27.96 18.65
CA ASN A 72 15.23 -27.37 17.82
C ASN A 72 15.05 -25.89 18.14
N PHE A 73 15.08 -25.50 19.42
CA PHE A 73 14.93 -24.11 19.85
C PHE A 73 16.06 -23.19 19.36
N THR A 74 17.32 -23.66 19.33
CA THR A 74 18.44 -22.89 18.78
C THR A 74 18.34 -22.69 17.27
N VAL A 75 17.89 -23.71 16.52
CA VAL A 75 17.65 -23.59 15.08
C VAL A 75 16.54 -22.58 14.80
N TYR A 76 15.40 -22.65 15.51
CA TYR A 76 14.31 -21.68 15.37
C TYR A 76 14.72 -20.25 15.73
N LYS A 77 15.56 -20.06 16.75
CA LYS A 77 16.06 -18.72 17.12
C LYS A 77 16.99 -18.13 16.05
N SER A 78 17.84 -18.96 15.46
CA SER A 78 18.73 -18.54 14.36
C SER A 78 17.96 -18.20 13.07
N LEU A 79 16.96 -19.01 12.72
CA LEU A 79 16.14 -18.79 11.53
C LEU A 79 15.26 -17.55 11.70
N PHE A 80 14.64 -17.37 12.87
CA PHE A 80 13.83 -16.19 13.17
C PHE A 80 14.68 -14.91 13.16
N SER A 81 15.89 -14.95 13.73
CA SER A 81 16.81 -13.81 13.70
C SER A 81 17.25 -13.46 12.28
N ALA A 82 17.52 -14.46 11.44
CA ALA A 82 17.93 -14.24 10.04
C ALA A 82 16.78 -13.68 9.20
N VAL A 83 15.56 -14.19 9.36
CA VAL A 83 14.37 -13.69 8.65
C VAL A 83 14.00 -12.28 9.12
N LEU A 84 14.01 -12.03 10.43
CA LEU A 84 13.74 -10.70 10.97
C LEU A 84 14.80 -9.68 10.50
N PHE A 85 16.08 -10.07 10.51
CA PHE A 85 17.15 -9.23 9.99
C PHE A 85 16.95 -8.96 8.50
N ALA A 86 16.65 -9.98 7.70
CA ALA A 86 16.39 -9.83 6.27
C ALA A 86 15.21 -8.87 5.99
N VAL A 87 14.10 -9.00 6.72
CA VAL A 87 12.93 -8.12 6.62
C VAL A 87 13.29 -6.69 7.05
N ILE A 88 14.01 -6.52 8.15
CA ILE A 88 14.47 -5.19 8.62
C ILE A 88 15.40 -4.56 7.58
N THR A 89 16.39 -5.29 7.07
CA THR A 89 17.28 -4.78 6.02
C THR A 89 16.52 -4.46 4.74
N PHE A 90 15.52 -5.26 4.36
CA PHE A 90 14.71 -4.99 3.18
C PHE A 90 13.87 -3.72 3.36
N VAL A 91 13.22 -3.54 4.50
CA VAL A 91 12.48 -2.30 4.84
C VAL A 91 13.42 -1.09 4.89
N GLN A 92 14.62 -1.26 5.46
CA GLN A 92 15.66 -0.21 5.50
C GLN A 92 16.25 0.13 4.12
N ILE A 93 16.23 -0.80 3.15
CA ILE A 93 16.66 -0.55 1.77
C ILE A 93 15.51 0.08 0.96
N LEU A 94 14.28 -0.37 1.16
CA LEU A 94 13.11 0.14 0.42
C LEU A 94 12.79 1.60 0.81
N PHE A 95 13.00 1.95 2.09
CA PHE A 95 12.62 3.27 2.61
C PHE A 95 13.40 4.44 1.96
N PRO A 96 14.74 4.42 1.85
CA PRO A 96 15.49 5.40 1.07
C PRO A 96 15.08 5.42 -0.40
N VAL A 97 14.79 4.24 -0.98
CA VAL A 97 14.41 4.12 -2.40
C VAL A 97 13.09 4.85 -2.66
N VAL A 98 12.06 4.67 -1.83
CA VAL A 98 10.76 5.33 -1.99
C VAL A 98 10.86 6.85 -1.83
N LEU A 99 11.68 7.32 -0.88
CA LEU A 99 11.88 8.75 -0.64
C LEU A 99 12.52 9.48 -1.82
N GLU A 100 13.48 8.85 -2.49
CA GLU A 100 14.24 9.40 -3.62
C GLU A 100 13.59 9.10 -4.98
N THR A 101 12.57 8.25 -5.00
CA THR A 101 11.84 7.92 -6.24
C THR A 101 11.16 9.17 -6.78
N SER A 102 11.39 9.44 -8.07
CA SER A 102 10.71 10.50 -8.81
C SER A 102 9.39 9.98 -9.38
N PHE A 103 8.31 10.66 -9.03
CA PHE A 103 6.96 10.48 -9.56
C PHE A 103 6.62 11.64 -10.50
N TYR A 104 5.83 11.35 -11.53
CA TYR A 104 5.39 12.35 -12.49
C TYR A 104 3.87 12.50 -12.45
N PHE A 105 3.36 13.68 -12.13
CA PHE A 105 1.91 13.95 -12.16
C PHE A 105 1.57 14.79 -13.36
N LEU A 106 0.60 14.33 -14.15
CA LEU A 106 0.22 14.90 -15.43
C LEU A 106 -1.29 15.18 -15.47
N ASN A 107 -1.68 16.33 -16.00
CA ASN A 107 -3.06 16.62 -16.36
C ASN A 107 -3.14 17.35 -17.69
N ILE A 108 -4.25 17.17 -18.41
CA ILE A 108 -4.56 17.84 -19.66
C ILE A 108 -5.99 18.35 -19.55
N PHE A 109 -6.22 19.64 -19.77
CA PHE A 109 -7.56 20.19 -19.95
C PHE A 109 -7.96 20.22 -21.42
N SER A 110 -9.27 20.22 -21.65
CA SER A 110 -9.87 20.35 -22.97
C SER A 110 -11.05 21.32 -22.94
N HIS A 111 -11.43 21.86 -24.10
CA HIS A 111 -12.65 22.65 -24.28
C HIS A 111 -13.93 21.78 -24.21
N GLY A 112 -14.08 21.01 -23.14
CA GLY A 112 -15.21 20.10 -22.92
C GLY A 112 -15.07 18.72 -23.56
N VAL A 113 -16.13 17.93 -23.42
CA VAL A 113 -16.26 16.55 -23.90
C VAL A 113 -17.26 16.53 -25.06
N LEU A 114 -16.81 16.10 -26.24
CA LEU A 114 -17.65 15.98 -27.42
C LEU A 114 -18.46 14.66 -27.38
N PRO A 115 -19.54 14.53 -28.18
CA PRO A 115 -20.36 13.31 -28.20
C PRO A 115 -19.67 12.06 -28.78
N PRO A 116 -20.09 10.83 -28.38
CA PRO A 116 -19.53 9.54 -28.80
C PRO A 116 -19.27 9.32 -30.28
N HIS A 117 -20.12 9.90 -31.12
CA HIS A 117 -20.06 9.76 -32.57
C HIS A 117 -19.07 10.73 -33.24
N CYS A 118 -18.48 11.68 -32.50
CA CYS A 118 -17.43 12.53 -33.02
C CYS A 118 -16.08 11.81 -33.01
N ASN A 119 -15.37 11.82 -34.14
CA ASN A 119 -13.99 11.32 -34.25
C ASN A 119 -13.03 12.00 -33.26
N GLN A 120 -13.32 13.26 -32.94
CA GLN A 120 -12.63 14.04 -31.91
C GLN A 120 -13.49 14.01 -30.64
N ARG A 121 -12.97 13.40 -29.57
CA ARG A 121 -13.68 13.30 -28.28
C ARG A 121 -13.35 14.47 -27.36
N PHE A 122 -12.12 14.98 -27.45
CA PHE A 122 -11.64 16.12 -26.67
C PHE A 122 -10.85 17.09 -27.56
N LEU A 123 -10.84 18.36 -27.16
CA LEU A 123 -10.04 19.44 -27.76
C LEU A 123 -9.00 19.90 -26.72
N PRO A 124 -7.79 19.32 -26.67
CA PRO A 124 -6.80 19.67 -25.66
C PRO A 124 -6.43 21.16 -25.76
N CYS A 125 -6.39 21.85 -24.63
CA CYS A 125 -6.12 23.30 -24.56
C CYS A 125 -5.00 23.67 -23.59
N GLU A 126 -4.69 22.80 -22.63
CA GLU A 126 -3.64 23.02 -21.64
C GLU A 126 -3.08 21.69 -21.16
N ILE A 127 -1.77 21.61 -20.96
CA ILE A 127 -1.09 20.48 -20.33
C ILE A 127 -0.20 20.98 -19.21
N GLY A 128 -0.21 20.24 -18.09
CA GLY A 128 0.67 20.47 -16.96
C GLY A 128 1.26 19.15 -16.52
N CYS A 129 2.56 19.13 -16.22
CA CYS A 129 3.26 17.99 -15.64
C CYS A 129 4.21 18.49 -14.55
N ILE A 130 4.37 17.73 -13.47
CA ILE A 130 5.40 17.99 -12.47
C ILE A 130 6.22 16.74 -12.21
N LYS A 131 7.47 16.94 -11.83
CA LYS A 131 8.34 15.92 -11.25
C LYS A 131 8.38 16.12 -9.74
N TYR A 132 8.09 15.07 -9.00
CA TYR A 132 7.93 15.09 -7.55
C TYR A 132 8.70 13.95 -6.89
N SER A 133 9.33 14.20 -5.75
CA SER A 133 9.77 13.13 -4.83
C SER A 133 9.24 13.42 -3.44
N LEU A 134 9.08 12.38 -2.62
CA LEU A 134 8.70 12.57 -1.22
C LEU A 134 9.75 13.40 -0.48
N LYS A 135 11.04 13.20 -0.77
CA LYS A 135 12.17 13.85 -0.10
C LYS A 135 12.31 15.34 -0.42
N ASP A 136 12.18 15.69 -1.69
CA ASP A 136 12.50 17.04 -2.21
C ASP A 136 11.25 17.86 -2.53
N GLY A 137 10.07 17.24 -2.54
CA GLY A 137 8.82 17.85 -2.97
C GLY A 137 8.78 17.99 -4.49
N ILE A 138 8.23 19.10 -4.97
CA ILE A 138 8.21 19.43 -6.41
C ILE A 138 9.62 19.83 -6.84
N ILE A 139 10.20 19.01 -7.73
CA ILE A 139 11.57 19.17 -8.27
C ILE A 139 11.56 20.07 -9.50
N ALA A 140 10.58 19.88 -10.38
CA ALA A 140 10.45 20.64 -11.62
C ALA A 140 9.00 20.62 -12.12
N ASP A 141 8.63 21.60 -12.94
CA ASP A 141 7.35 21.65 -13.64
C ASP A 141 7.51 21.89 -15.15
N PHE A 142 6.49 21.44 -15.89
CA PHE A 142 6.31 21.56 -17.33
C PHE A 142 4.88 22.01 -17.59
N HIS A 143 4.70 23.04 -18.42
CA HIS A 143 3.38 23.60 -18.70
C HIS A 143 3.33 24.23 -20.09
N HIS A 144 2.27 23.93 -20.83
CA HIS A 144 1.99 24.55 -22.12
C HIS A 144 0.49 24.76 -22.33
N PHE A 145 0.16 25.85 -23.03
CA PHE A 145 -1.13 25.96 -23.72
C PHE A 145 -1.04 25.27 -25.08
N ILE A 146 -2.10 24.58 -25.46
CA ILE A 146 -2.17 23.74 -26.66
C ILE A 146 -3.17 24.37 -27.61
N ASP A 147 -2.81 24.48 -28.89
CA ASP A 147 -3.78 24.80 -29.94
C ASP A 147 -4.78 23.65 -30.07
N PRO A 148 -6.08 23.87 -29.80
CA PRO A 148 -7.10 22.83 -29.90
C PRO A 148 -7.35 22.35 -31.34
N GLY A 149 -6.86 23.09 -32.35
CA GLY A 149 -7.10 22.83 -33.75
C GLY A 149 -8.53 23.20 -34.18
N GLU A 150 -9.01 22.60 -35.27
CA GLU A 150 -10.35 22.87 -35.76
C GLU A 150 -11.43 22.30 -34.84
N VAL A 151 -12.34 23.18 -34.41
CA VAL A 151 -13.52 22.79 -33.64
C VAL A 151 -14.52 22.10 -34.57
N PRO A 152 -15.01 20.88 -34.23
CA PRO A 152 -16.00 20.19 -35.04
C PRO A 152 -17.25 21.05 -35.31
N ARG A 153 -17.74 20.98 -36.55
CA ARG A 153 -18.87 21.81 -37.01
C ARG A 153 -20.10 21.59 -36.12
N GLY A 154 -20.67 22.67 -35.64
CA GLY A 154 -21.84 22.66 -34.73
C GLY A 154 -21.50 22.59 -33.24
N PHE A 155 -20.23 22.37 -32.87
CA PHE A 155 -19.84 22.21 -31.46
C PHE A 155 -19.11 23.40 -30.84
N ARG A 156 -18.93 24.50 -31.58
CA ARG A 156 -18.23 25.69 -31.06
C ARG A 156 -18.83 26.22 -29.76
N PHE A 157 -20.15 26.41 -29.72
CA PHE A 157 -20.83 26.90 -28.52
C PHE A 157 -20.68 25.93 -27.34
N HIS A 158 -20.82 24.63 -27.59
CA HIS A 158 -20.64 23.58 -26.58
C HIS A 158 -19.25 23.64 -25.94
N CYS A 159 -18.22 23.69 -26.78
CA CYS A 159 -16.83 23.74 -26.33
C CYS A 159 -16.50 25.04 -25.58
N GLN A 160 -17.03 26.16 -26.06
CA GLN A 160 -16.85 27.45 -25.40
C GLN A 160 -17.54 27.49 -24.04
N ALA A 161 -18.81 27.08 -23.95
CA ALA A 161 -19.54 27.04 -22.68
C ALA A 161 -18.86 26.13 -21.64
N ALA A 162 -18.33 24.98 -22.07
CA ALA A 162 -17.56 24.10 -21.20
C ALA A 162 -16.22 24.72 -20.74
N GLY A 163 -15.55 25.46 -21.62
CA GLY A 163 -14.35 26.21 -21.25
C GLY A 163 -14.63 27.33 -20.25
N ASP A 164 -15.71 28.09 -20.47
CA ASP A 164 -16.09 29.24 -19.63
C ASP A 164 -16.41 28.84 -18.17
N ILE A 165 -16.97 27.65 -17.96
CA ILE A 165 -17.23 27.10 -16.60
C ILE A 165 -15.99 26.48 -15.95
N THR A 166 -14.95 26.19 -16.73
CA THR A 166 -13.72 25.53 -16.25
C THR A 166 -12.51 26.47 -16.41
N HIS A 167 -11.65 26.19 -17.39
CA HIS A 167 -10.34 26.76 -17.56
C HIS A 167 -10.33 28.17 -18.18
N LYS A 168 -11.47 28.65 -18.71
CA LYS A 168 -11.67 29.97 -19.35
C LYS A 168 -10.70 30.34 -20.48
N ILE A 169 -9.93 29.37 -20.98
CA ILE A 169 -9.04 29.56 -22.12
C ILE A 169 -9.91 29.79 -23.36
N PRO A 170 -9.69 30.87 -24.13
CA PRO A 170 -10.44 31.14 -25.35
C PRO A 170 -10.24 30.03 -26.39
N ILE A 171 -11.33 29.60 -27.04
CA ILE A 171 -11.31 28.52 -28.04
C ILE A 171 -10.61 28.92 -29.35
N SER A 172 -10.43 30.21 -29.60
CA SER A 172 -9.77 30.74 -30.79
C SER A 172 -9.16 32.10 -30.50
N GLY A 173 -8.07 32.44 -31.18
CA GLY A 173 -7.39 33.73 -31.00
C GLY A 173 -6.60 33.85 -29.70
N PHE A 174 -6.19 32.72 -29.12
CA PHE A 174 -5.39 32.71 -27.90
C PHE A 174 -3.89 32.63 -28.24
N GLU A 175 -3.21 33.77 -28.15
CA GLU A 175 -1.81 33.93 -28.57
C GLU A 175 -0.81 33.08 -27.79
N LEU A 176 -1.18 32.60 -26.60
CA LEU A 176 -0.31 31.73 -25.80
C LEU A 176 -0.38 30.25 -26.24
N ALA A 177 -1.44 29.85 -26.96
CA ALA A 177 -1.60 28.50 -27.50
C ALA A 177 -0.93 28.36 -28.88
N THR A 178 0.39 28.57 -28.93
CA THR A 178 1.17 28.53 -30.18
C THR A 178 1.84 27.18 -30.43
N ALA A 179 1.86 26.30 -29.43
CA ALA A 179 2.62 25.06 -29.49
C ALA A 179 1.85 23.96 -30.25
N ASN A 180 2.48 23.43 -31.30
CA ASN A 180 2.00 22.25 -32.03
C ASN A 180 2.09 21.00 -31.12
N HIS A 181 1.11 20.09 -31.23
CA HIS A 181 1.02 18.85 -30.43
C HIS A 181 2.33 18.05 -30.43
N SER A 182 3.00 17.94 -31.57
CA SER A 182 4.28 17.23 -31.70
C SER A 182 5.43 17.86 -30.91
N VAL A 183 5.48 19.20 -30.86
CA VAL A 183 6.48 19.97 -30.11
C VAL A 183 6.24 19.79 -28.62
N VAL A 184 4.99 19.97 -28.17
CA VAL A 184 4.58 19.80 -26.77
C VAL A 184 4.92 18.40 -26.27
N LEU A 185 4.61 17.36 -27.04
CA LEU A 185 4.93 15.98 -26.65
C LEU A 185 6.44 15.72 -26.59
N ARG A 186 7.21 16.23 -27.55
CA ARG A 186 8.67 16.09 -27.53
C ARG A 186 9.27 16.77 -26.30
N GLU A 187 8.77 17.94 -25.93
CA GLU A 187 9.21 18.66 -24.74
C GLU A 187 8.80 17.93 -23.45
N LEU A 188 7.58 17.37 -23.39
CA LEU A 188 7.14 16.50 -22.30
C LEU A 188 8.05 15.27 -22.15
N TYR A 189 8.41 14.62 -23.25
CA TYR A 189 9.32 13.47 -23.24
C TYR A 189 10.73 13.85 -22.78
N THR A 190 11.20 15.03 -23.20
CA THR A 190 12.47 15.61 -22.77
C THR A 190 12.44 15.97 -21.27
N PHE A 191 11.29 16.40 -20.75
CA PHE A 191 11.09 16.68 -19.33
C PHE A 191 11.11 15.40 -18.48
N ILE A 192 10.46 14.33 -18.95
CA ILE A 192 10.38 13.04 -18.21
C ILE A 192 11.73 12.32 -18.17
N GLN A 193 12.57 12.48 -19.20
CA GLN A 193 13.92 11.90 -19.31
C GLN A 193 13.96 10.38 -19.04
N PRO A 194 13.45 9.54 -19.96
CA PRO A 194 13.48 8.09 -19.78
C PRO A 194 14.92 7.59 -19.62
N HIS A 195 15.16 6.73 -18.62
CA HIS A 195 16.49 6.18 -18.36
C HIS A 195 16.69 4.91 -19.19
N TRP A 196 17.66 4.94 -20.11
CA TRP A 196 17.97 3.83 -21.04
C TRP A 196 16.75 3.25 -21.79
N GLY A 197 15.76 4.08 -22.08
CA GLY A 197 14.54 3.67 -22.79
C GLY A 197 13.42 3.13 -21.89
N THR A 198 13.66 2.98 -20.58
CA THR A 198 12.60 2.67 -19.61
C THR A 198 11.87 3.94 -19.22
N TRP A 199 10.57 3.97 -19.52
CA TRP A 199 9.71 5.10 -19.23
C TRP A 199 9.12 5.00 -17.82
N PRO A 200 9.25 6.03 -16.98
CA PRO A 200 8.59 6.05 -15.70
C PRO A 200 7.07 6.19 -15.89
N PRO A 201 6.27 5.61 -14.98
CA PRO A 201 4.83 5.82 -14.99
C PRO A 201 4.50 7.30 -14.73
N VAL A 202 3.45 7.76 -15.39
CA VAL A 202 2.86 9.09 -15.17
C VAL A 202 1.50 8.92 -14.51
N TYR A 203 1.16 9.81 -13.60
CA TYR A 203 -0.02 9.68 -12.74
C TYR A 203 -0.98 10.85 -12.97
N CYS A 204 -2.27 10.57 -13.09
CA CYS A 204 -3.33 11.59 -13.08
C CYS A 204 -4.46 11.15 -12.14
N LYS A 205 -5.38 12.05 -11.83
CA LYS A 205 -6.59 11.68 -11.08
C LYS A 205 -7.44 10.70 -11.88
N SER A 206 -8.10 9.77 -11.20
CA SER A 206 -8.96 8.75 -11.83
C SER A 206 -10.02 9.37 -12.74
N ASP A 207 -10.62 10.48 -12.31
CA ASP A 207 -11.70 11.18 -13.02
C ASP A 207 -11.23 11.84 -14.32
N ASP A 208 -9.94 12.16 -14.41
CA ASP A 208 -9.31 12.79 -15.56
C ASP A 208 -8.66 11.76 -16.50
N HIS A 209 -8.50 10.50 -16.07
CA HIS A 209 -7.73 9.46 -16.77
C HIS A 209 -8.17 9.28 -18.22
N PHE A 210 -9.48 9.17 -18.46
CA PHE A 210 -10.02 9.00 -19.80
C PHE A 210 -9.67 10.16 -20.73
N ARG A 211 -9.78 11.41 -20.23
CA ARG A 211 -9.45 12.63 -20.99
C ARG A 211 -7.95 12.70 -21.27
N VAL A 212 -7.12 12.52 -20.25
CA VAL A 212 -5.67 12.61 -20.35
C VAL A 212 -5.13 11.54 -21.30
N ASN A 213 -5.54 10.29 -21.13
CA ASN A 213 -5.13 9.19 -22.01
C ASN A 213 -5.54 9.42 -23.46
N TRP A 214 -6.78 9.87 -23.69
CA TRP A 214 -7.24 10.18 -25.04
C TRP A 214 -6.42 11.32 -25.67
N CYS A 215 -6.18 12.41 -24.94
CA CYS A 215 -5.42 13.55 -25.42
C CYS A 215 -3.96 13.17 -25.74
N LEU A 216 -3.30 12.38 -24.88
CA LEU A 216 -1.94 11.89 -25.13
C LEU A 216 -1.85 11.10 -26.44
N ASN A 217 -2.77 10.15 -26.64
CA ASN A 217 -2.81 9.35 -27.86
C ASN A 217 -3.19 10.18 -29.10
N HIS A 218 -4.05 11.18 -28.93
CA HIS A 218 -4.42 12.10 -30.00
C HIS A 218 -3.25 12.99 -30.44
N MET A 219 -2.54 13.56 -29.48
CA MET A 219 -1.37 14.40 -29.76
C MET A 219 -0.22 13.57 -30.36
N ALA A 220 -0.12 12.29 -29.99
CA ALA A 220 0.91 11.38 -30.47
C ALA A 220 0.58 10.73 -31.82
N ARG A 221 -0.37 11.23 -32.62
CA ARG A 221 -0.80 10.58 -33.88
C ARG A 221 0.33 10.19 -34.84
N GLU A 222 1.43 10.94 -34.85
CA GLU A 222 2.59 10.70 -35.71
C GLU A 222 3.76 9.97 -34.99
N ALA A 223 3.58 9.59 -33.72
CA ALA A 223 4.60 8.97 -32.87
C ALA A 223 4.02 7.85 -32.00
N VAL A 224 4.85 6.94 -31.51
CA VAL A 224 4.40 5.95 -30.52
C VAL A 224 4.33 6.63 -29.15
N ASN A 225 3.16 6.61 -28.51
CA ASN A 225 3.03 7.04 -27.13
C ASN A 225 3.63 5.97 -26.20
N HIS A 226 4.72 6.30 -25.53
CA HIS A 226 5.42 5.40 -24.60
C HIS A 226 4.99 5.56 -23.14
N LEU A 227 4.12 6.54 -22.83
CA LEU A 227 3.72 6.84 -21.47
C LEU A 227 2.68 5.85 -20.95
N VAL A 228 2.96 5.27 -19.78
CA VAL A 228 2.00 4.47 -19.02
C VAL A 228 1.30 5.37 -18.01
N LEU A 229 0.01 5.63 -18.24
CA LEU A 229 -0.81 6.49 -17.38
C LEU A 229 -1.53 5.68 -16.29
N LEU A 230 -1.22 5.98 -15.03
CA LEU A 230 -1.78 5.35 -13.83
C LEU A 230 -2.59 6.35 -12.99
N SER A 231 -3.35 5.85 -12.03
CA SER A 231 -4.14 6.67 -11.09
C SER A 231 -3.25 7.19 -9.94
N ALA A 232 -3.37 8.49 -9.66
CA ALA A 232 -2.73 9.12 -8.51
C ALA A 232 -3.29 8.58 -7.19
N GLU A 233 -4.58 8.23 -7.14
CA GLU A 233 -5.22 7.62 -5.99
C GLU A 233 -4.57 6.27 -5.63
N ASP A 234 -4.34 5.42 -6.62
CA ASP A 234 -3.69 4.11 -6.40
C ASP A 234 -2.24 4.28 -5.94
N LEU A 235 -1.50 5.27 -6.46
CA LEU A 235 -0.16 5.60 -5.95
C LEU A 235 -0.19 5.99 -4.46
N VAL A 236 -1.16 6.82 -4.07
CA VAL A 236 -1.30 7.22 -2.66
C VAL A 236 -1.59 6.00 -1.79
N VAL A 237 -2.49 5.12 -2.22
CA VAL A 237 -2.78 3.84 -1.55
C VAL A 237 -1.50 3.03 -1.36
N ASP A 238 -0.68 2.89 -2.41
CA ASP A 238 0.58 2.16 -2.37
C ASP A 238 1.59 2.77 -1.38
N LEU A 239 1.75 4.11 -1.40
CA LEU A 239 2.66 4.81 -0.48
C LEU A 239 2.24 4.66 0.98
N TYR A 240 0.93 4.66 1.26
CA TYR A 240 0.40 4.39 2.59
C TYR A 240 0.60 2.94 3.00
N TYR A 241 0.32 2.00 2.11
CA TYR A 241 0.48 0.58 2.36
C TYR A 241 1.94 0.23 2.67
N GLN A 242 2.89 0.77 1.91
CA GLN A 242 4.31 0.57 2.14
C GLN A 242 4.75 1.00 3.55
N LYS A 243 4.26 2.14 4.05
CA LYS A 243 4.64 2.65 5.39
C LYS A 243 3.88 2.01 6.54
N LEU A 244 2.55 1.87 6.41
CA LEU A 244 1.67 1.47 7.51
C LEU A 244 1.26 0.00 7.47
N GLN A 245 1.55 -0.72 6.38
CA GLN A 245 1.10 -2.10 6.13
C GLN A 245 -0.43 -2.24 6.25
N LYS A 246 -1.14 -1.14 5.96
CA LYS A 246 -2.58 -1.04 6.00
C LYS A 246 -3.05 -0.18 4.85
N GLU A 247 -4.01 -0.70 4.09
CA GLU A 247 -4.62 0.03 3.00
C GLU A 247 -5.51 1.17 3.54
N PRO A 248 -5.31 2.42 3.09
CA PRO A 248 -6.24 3.51 3.40
C PRO A 248 -7.55 3.30 2.63
N SER A 249 -8.63 3.93 3.11
CA SER A 249 -9.90 3.93 2.36
C SER A 249 -9.73 4.71 1.05
N LYS A 250 -10.09 4.11 -0.09
CA LYS A 250 -10.06 4.78 -1.39
C LYS A 250 -10.89 6.08 -1.39
N THR A 251 -12.06 6.08 -0.75
CA THR A 251 -12.89 7.29 -0.59
C THR A 251 -12.16 8.39 0.16
N TRP A 252 -11.39 8.04 1.19
CA TRP A 252 -10.60 9.03 1.93
C TRP A 252 -9.47 9.60 1.07
N VAL A 253 -8.82 8.77 0.26
CA VAL A 253 -7.78 9.20 -0.68
C VAL A 253 -8.36 10.16 -1.72
N CYS A 254 -9.48 9.81 -2.37
CA CYS A 254 -10.17 10.69 -3.31
C CYS A 254 -10.48 12.05 -2.67
N ASN A 255 -11.16 12.04 -1.51
CA ASN A 255 -11.52 13.27 -0.79
C ASN A 255 -10.28 14.11 -0.42
N THR A 256 -9.15 13.47 -0.12
CA THR A 256 -7.90 14.16 0.18
C THR A 256 -7.31 14.83 -1.06
N LEU A 257 -7.35 14.16 -2.23
CA LEU A 257 -6.90 14.71 -3.50
C LEU A 257 -7.89 15.73 -4.12
N ASP A 258 -9.15 15.73 -3.67
CA ASP A 258 -10.18 16.71 -4.04
C ASP A 258 -10.18 17.97 -3.16
N ALA A 259 -9.36 18.00 -2.11
CA ALA A 259 -9.33 19.12 -1.19
C ALA A 259 -8.93 20.44 -1.88
N SER A 260 -9.76 21.47 -1.71
CA SER A 260 -9.55 22.82 -2.25
C SER A 260 -8.61 23.69 -1.40
N MET A 261 -7.86 23.08 -0.46
CA MET A 261 -7.04 23.78 0.53
C MET A 261 -6.03 24.77 -0.09
N TRP A 262 -5.56 24.48 -1.30
CA TRP A 262 -4.54 25.28 -2.00
C TRP A 262 -5.06 25.99 -3.25
N ASP A 263 -6.37 26.07 -3.44
CA ASP A 263 -6.96 26.67 -4.64
C ASP A 263 -6.59 28.15 -4.82
N TYR A 264 -6.43 28.86 -3.71
CA TYR A 264 -6.09 30.29 -3.67
C TYR A 264 -4.64 30.55 -3.24
N SER A 265 -3.81 29.50 -3.16
CA SER A 265 -2.40 29.65 -2.79
C SER A 265 -1.59 30.20 -3.96
N VAL A 266 -0.79 31.24 -3.70
CA VAL A 266 0.09 31.84 -4.69
C VAL A 266 1.07 30.84 -5.30
N ASN A 267 1.42 31.03 -6.57
CA ASN A 267 2.36 30.19 -7.32
C ASN A 267 1.92 28.72 -7.47
N THR A 268 0.63 28.44 -7.30
CA THR A 268 0.08 27.09 -7.55
C THR A 268 -0.37 26.92 -8.99
N ARG A 269 -0.87 27.99 -9.64
CA ARG A 269 -1.34 27.96 -11.03
C ARG A 269 -0.26 28.44 -12.00
N CYS A 270 -0.51 28.26 -13.29
CA CYS A 270 0.30 28.91 -14.31
C CYS A 270 0.07 30.43 -14.26
N ARG A 271 1.03 31.20 -14.80
CA ARG A 271 0.99 32.67 -14.76
C ARG A 271 -0.32 33.25 -15.28
N TRP A 272 -0.80 32.78 -16.43
CA TRP A 272 -2.02 33.31 -17.04
C TRP A 272 -3.26 33.04 -16.17
N HIS A 273 -3.39 31.83 -15.62
CA HIS A 273 -4.51 31.49 -14.73
C HIS A 273 -4.44 32.24 -13.39
N GLU A 274 -3.24 32.57 -12.90
CA GLU A 274 -3.06 33.40 -11.71
C GLU A 274 -3.51 34.85 -11.99
N GLU A 275 -3.06 35.44 -13.10
CA GLU A 275 -3.38 36.82 -13.51
C GLU A 275 -4.88 37.02 -13.82
N ASN A 276 -5.57 35.97 -14.29
CA ASN A 276 -7.00 36.01 -14.64
C ASN A 276 -7.92 35.45 -13.55
N ASP A 277 -7.36 35.11 -12.38
CA ASP A 277 -8.04 34.47 -11.26
C ASP A 277 -8.94 33.28 -11.64
N VAL A 278 -8.35 32.33 -12.37
CA VAL A 278 -9.03 31.11 -12.82
C VAL A 278 -8.46 29.91 -12.08
N LEU A 279 -9.32 29.13 -11.42
CA LEU A 279 -8.87 28.02 -10.56
C LEU A 279 -8.51 26.75 -11.34
N PHE A 280 -9.13 26.54 -12.50
CA PHE A 280 -8.95 25.35 -13.33
C PHE A 280 -7.73 25.49 -14.24
N CYS A 281 -6.57 25.11 -13.70
CA CYS A 281 -5.29 25.08 -14.40
C CYS A 281 -4.68 23.67 -14.33
N ALA A 282 -4.25 23.13 -15.47
CA ALA A 282 -3.70 21.77 -15.54
C ALA A 282 -2.47 21.61 -14.63
N LEU A 283 -1.58 22.61 -14.62
CA LEU A 283 -0.41 22.62 -13.73
C LEU A 283 -0.82 22.65 -12.24
N ALA A 284 -1.85 23.44 -11.90
CA ALA A 284 -2.34 23.51 -10.53
C ALA A 284 -2.87 22.16 -10.04
N THR A 285 -3.61 21.42 -10.88
CA THR A 285 -4.07 20.07 -10.54
C THR A 285 -2.89 19.17 -10.16
N CYS A 286 -1.82 19.18 -10.94
CA CYS A 286 -0.61 18.39 -10.68
C CYS A 286 0.06 18.81 -9.36
N LYS A 287 0.27 20.12 -9.15
CA LYS A 287 0.89 20.65 -7.92
C LYS A 287 0.07 20.29 -6.67
N LYS A 288 -1.26 20.39 -6.74
CA LYS A 288 -2.16 20.06 -5.62
C LYS A 288 -2.05 18.59 -5.22
N ILE A 289 -1.94 17.65 -6.16
CA ILE A 289 -1.70 16.23 -5.84
C ILE A 289 -0.41 16.08 -5.00
N ALA A 290 0.69 16.71 -5.43
CA ALA A 290 1.95 16.70 -4.68
C ALA A 290 1.81 17.33 -3.28
N TYR A 291 1.04 18.41 -3.14
CA TYR A 291 0.77 19.04 -1.85
C TYR A 291 -0.06 18.14 -0.92
N CYS A 292 -1.09 17.47 -1.44
CA CYS A 292 -1.86 16.47 -0.69
C CYS A 292 -0.97 15.34 -0.17
N ILE A 293 -0.11 14.80 -1.05
CA ILE A 293 0.82 13.72 -0.70
C ILE A 293 1.78 14.20 0.38
N SER A 294 2.41 15.36 0.19
CA SER A 294 3.37 15.91 1.14
C SER A 294 2.72 16.21 2.49
N ASN A 295 1.55 16.86 2.51
CA ASN A 295 0.83 17.20 3.74
C ASN A 295 0.42 15.95 4.53
N SER A 296 0.05 14.88 3.82
CA SER A 296 -0.50 13.66 4.43
C SER A 296 0.59 12.67 4.88
N LEU A 297 1.71 12.59 4.16
CA LEU A 297 2.77 11.59 4.39
C LEU A 297 4.03 12.14 5.05
N ALA A 298 4.30 13.46 5.04
CA ALA A 298 5.57 13.99 5.56
C ALA A 298 5.85 13.60 7.01
N ASN A 299 4.85 13.68 7.90
CA ASN A 299 5.00 13.26 9.29
C ASN A 299 5.29 11.76 9.43
N MET A 300 4.71 10.93 8.55
CA MET A 300 4.88 9.47 8.61
C MET A 300 6.25 9.03 8.08
N TYR A 301 6.78 9.76 7.12
CA TYR A 301 8.09 9.53 6.52
C TYR A 301 9.20 10.38 7.15
N GLU A 302 8.88 11.17 8.19
CA GLU A 302 9.82 12.05 8.91
C GLU A 302 10.51 13.06 7.98
N ILE A 303 9.77 13.56 7.00
CA ILE A 303 10.25 14.51 5.98
C ILE A 303 10.05 15.93 6.50
N GLN A 304 11.09 16.75 6.38
CA GLN A 304 10.97 18.18 6.63
C GLN A 304 10.30 18.86 5.45
N LEU A 305 9.09 19.39 5.69
CA LEU A 305 8.35 20.13 4.68
C LEU A 305 9.07 21.43 4.31
N THR A 306 9.29 21.64 3.02
CA THR A 306 9.86 22.86 2.42
C THR A 306 8.81 23.60 1.58
N SER A 307 9.18 24.74 1.00
CA SER A 307 8.35 25.46 0.02
C SER A 307 8.07 24.67 -1.26
N SER A 308 8.85 23.62 -1.53
CA SER A 308 8.60 22.70 -2.65
C SER A 308 7.58 21.62 -2.30
N HIS A 309 7.32 21.38 -1.01
CA HIS A 309 6.35 20.39 -0.54
C HIS A 309 4.96 20.98 -0.34
N LEU A 310 4.89 22.24 0.12
CA LEU A 310 3.67 22.98 0.34
C LEU A 310 3.88 24.44 -0.08
N PRO A 311 2.85 25.13 -0.59
CA PRO A 311 2.93 26.55 -0.86
C PRO A 311 3.38 27.32 0.38
N LEU A 312 4.15 28.38 0.17
CA LEU A 312 4.53 29.30 1.24
C LEU A 312 3.25 29.84 1.88
N ARG A 313 3.08 29.60 3.18
CA ARG A 313 2.06 30.30 3.95
C ARG A 313 2.47 31.77 3.97
N GLU A 314 1.59 32.65 3.51
CA GLU A 314 1.74 34.08 3.79
C GLU A 314 1.97 34.22 5.29
N LYS A 315 3.11 34.81 5.68
CA LYS A 315 3.33 35.15 7.09
C LYS A 315 2.20 36.06 7.48
N ASP A 316 1.36 35.61 8.40
CA ASP A 316 0.19 36.30 8.93
C ASP A 316 0.43 37.81 9.02
N SER A 317 -0.16 38.58 8.11
CA SER A 317 -0.78 39.83 8.55
C SER A 317 -1.80 39.40 9.60
N GLN A 318 -1.50 39.71 10.87
CA GLN A 318 -2.42 39.52 11.99
C GLN A 318 -3.75 40.22 11.69
N SER A 319 -4.65 39.53 11.01
CA SER A 319 -6.05 39.89 10.93
C SER A 319 -6.83 38.61 11.19
N THR A 320 -7.26 38.49 12.44
CA THR A 320 -8.20 37.50 12.94
C THR A 320 -9.50 37.62 12.12
N ILE A 321 -9.63 36.86 11.04
CA ILE A 321 -10.91 36.70 10.35
C ILE A 321 -11.42 35.30 10.71
N ASN A 322 -12.31 35.28 11.69
CA ASN A 322 -13.19 34.16 11.99
C ASN A 322 -13.82 33.66 10.67
N PRO A 323 -13.78 32.36 10.33
CA PRO A 323 -14.49 31.86 9.17
C PRO A 323 -16.00 31.95 9.46
N LYS A 324 -16.63 33.05 9.04
CA LYS A 324 -18.07 33.13 8.91
C LYS A 324 -18.47 32.21 7.77
N MET A 325 -18.85 31.00 8.16
CA MET A 325 -19.89 30.15 7.58
C MET A 325 -20.64 30.85 6.43
N ILE A 326 -20.27 30.54 5.19
CA ILE A 326 -21.07 30.88 4.02
C ILE A 326 -22.15 29.81 3.95
N VAL A 327 -23.37 30.19 4.32
CA VAL A 327 -24.57 29.37 4.11
C VAL A 327 -24.82 29.36 2.61
N LEU A 328 -24.53 28.23 1.95
CA LEU A 328 -25.05 27.95 0.62
C LEU A 328 -26.44 27.32 0.78
N ASP A 329 -27.40 27.93 0.08
CA ASP A 329 -28.82 27.64 0.13
C ASP A 329 -29.10 26.16 -0.21
N ALA A 330 -29.82 25.47 0.69
CA ALA A 330 -30.03 24.03 0.63
C ALA A 330 -31.13 23.68 -0.39
N GLY A 331 -30.72 23.22 -1.56
CA GLY A 331 -31.56 22.34 -2.39
C GLY A 331 -31.71 20.98 -1.71
N GLN A 332 -32.96 20.58 -1.47
CA GLN A 332 -33.43 19.43 -0.68
C GLN A 332 -32.60 18.12 -0.79
N PRO A 333 -32.25 17.47 0.34
CA PRO A 333 -31.86 16.07 0.36
C PRO A 333 -33.07 15.15 0.58
N VAL A 334 -33.20 14.16 -0.30
CA VAL A 334 -34.08 12.99 -0.18
C VAL A 334 -33.55 12.07 0.94
N SER A 335 -34.44 11.62 1.81
CA SER A 335 -34.16 10.77 2.96
C SER A 335 -33.80 9.33 2.56
N VAL A 336 -32.72 8.80 3.15
CA VAL A 336 -32.49 7.35 3.26
C VAL A 336 -32.09 7.04 4.70
N ASN A 337 -32.89 6.20 5.34
CA ASN A 337 -32.79 5.79 6.74
C ASN A 337 -31.51 5.02 7.04
N VAL A 338 -30.82 5.40 8.13
CA VAL A 338 -29.78 4.57 8.78
C VAL A 338 -30.33 4.08 10.12
N LEU A 339 -30.46 2.76 10.24
CA LEU A 339 -30.80 2.06 11.47
C LEU A 339 -29.61 2.07 12.44
N ASN A 340 -29.86 2.54 13.66
CA ASN A 340 -29.01 2.43 14.84
C ASN A 340 -28.74 0.96 15.21
N TRP A 341 -27.50 0.61 15.57
CA TRP A 341 -27.23 -0.51 16.47
C TRP A 341 -26.14 -0.19 17.49
N HIS A 342 -26.41 -0.63 18.73
CA HIS A 342 -25.77 -0.25 19.98
C HIS A 342 -24.45 -0.96 20.28
N ILE A 343 -23.69 -0.29 21.15
CA ILE A 343 -22.47 -0.69 21.85
C ILE A 343 -22.71 -1.95 22.69
N GLY A 344 -21.87 -2.98 22.49
CA GLY A 344 -21.83 -4.22 23.25
C GLY A 344 -20.41 -4.55 23.74
N LYS A 345 -20.31 -4.90 25.01
CA LYS A 345 -19.10 -5.04 25.85
C LYS A 345 -18.19 -6.23 25.49
N CYS A 346 -16.89 -6.08 25.79
CA CYS A 346 -15.89 -7.13 26.02
C CYS A 346 -16.43 -8.29 26.90
N PRO A 347 -16.01 -9.55 26.67
CA PRO A 347 -14.78 -10.07 27.32
C PRO A 347 -14.03 -11.13 26.48
N LEU A 348 -12.69 -11.20 26.54
CA LEU A 348 -11.90 -12.43 26.28
C LEU A 348 -10.38 -12.21 26.54
N ILE A 349 -10.02 -11.81 27.76
CA ILE A 349 -8.63 -11.91 28.27
C ILE A 349 -8.53 -13.20 29.09
N THR A 350 -8.62 -14.36 28.42
CA THR A 350 -8.25 -15.66 29.01
C THR A 350 -8.06 -16.76 27.94
N LYS A 351 -7.31 -16.48 26.86
CA LYS A 351 -6.95 -17.50 25.86
C LYS A 351 -5.46 -17.55 25.51
N TYR A 352 -4.60 -17.02 26.39
CA TYR A 352 -3.17 -16.84 26.15
C TYR A 352 -2.25 -18.01 26.58
N PHE A 353 -2.80 -19.20 26.90
CA PHE A 353 -1.98 -20.31 27.43
C PHE A 353 -2.01 -21.64 26.65
N LEU A 354 -2.62 -21.70 25.46
CA LEU A 354 -2.75 -22.95 24.68
C LEU A 354 -2.33 -22.85 23.20
N LEU A 355 -1.43 -21.92 22.86
CA LEU A 355 -0.98 -21.67 21.48
C LEU A 355 0.51 -21.97 21.24
N LEU A 356 1.09 -22.94 21.96
CA LEU A 356 2.48 -23.39 21.74
C LEU A 356 2.59 -24.62 20.81
N GLY A 357 1.47 -25.08 20.23
CA GLY A 357 1.45 -26.19 19.28
C GLY A 357 1.15 -25.81 17.82
N SER A 358 0.63 -24.61 17.56
CA SER A 358 0.21 -24.15 16.21
C SER A 358 1.15 -23.14 15.56
N LEU A 359 2.22 -22.73 16.26
CA LEU A 359 3.24 -21.82 15.73
C LEU A 359 4.04 -22.42 14.57
N SER A 360 4.11 -23.75 14.42
CA SER A 360 4.82 -24.37 13.29
C SER A 360 4.11 -24.17 11.95
N ASN A 361 2.78 -24.30 11.92
CA ASN A 361 2.02 -24.17 10.68
C ASN A 361 1.81 -22.72 10.28
N LEU A 362 1.58 -21.83 11.26
CA LEU A 362 1.44 -20.40 11.00
C LEU A 362 2.76 -19.78 10.51
N VAL A 363 3.91 -20.24 11.03
CA VAL A 363 5.22 -19.79 10.55
C VAL A 363 5.51 -20.34 9.15
N ILE A 364 5.09 -21.55 8.82
CA ILE A 364 5.24 -22.11 7.45
C ILE A 364 4.30 -21.39 6.47
N GLU A 365 3.06 -21.08 6.87
CA GLU A 365 2.14 -20.27 6.05
C GLU A 365 2.65 -18.85 5.85
N LEU A 366 3.12 -18.17 6.90
CA LEU A 366 3.76 -16.85 6.80
C LEU A 366 5.03 -16.88 5.95
N LEU A 367 5.86 -17.92 6.05
CA LEU A 367 7.03 -18.08 5.19
C LEU A 367 6.62 -18.33 3.73
N ASN A 368 5.58 -19.11 3.47
CA ASN A 368 5.09 -19.33 2.12
C ASN A 368 4.45 -18.07 1.52
N GLU A 369 3.68 -17.31 2.29
CA GLU A 369 3.14 -16.02 1.86
C GLU A 369 4.26 -15.00 1.63
N LEU A 370 5.24 -14.91 2.54
CA LEU A 370 6.41 -14.04 2.35
C LEU A 370 7.24 -14.46 1.14
N THR A 371 7.39 -15.77 0.87
CA THR A 371 8.11 -16.25 -0.32
C THR A 371 7.33 -15.94 -1.60
N ASN A 372 6.00 -15.99 -1.56
CA ASN A 372 5.15 -15.61 -2.68
C ASN A 372 5.15 -14.10 -2.93
N LEU A 373 5.13 -13.28 -1.86
CA LEU A 373 5.34 -11.83 -1.91
C LEU A 373 6.74 -11.48 -2.41
N PHE A 374 7.76 -12.22 -2.00
CA PHE A 374 9.13 -12.05 -2.48
C PHE A 374 9.26 -12.41 -3.96
N LYS A 375 8.58 -13.46 -4.43
CA LYS A 375 8.49 -13.80 -5.87
C LYS A 375 7.72 -12.73 -6.66
N ALA A 376 6.63 -12.22 -6.12
CA ALA A 376 5.85 -11.14 -6.76
C ALA A 376 6.65 -9.83 -6.85
N CYS A 377 7.37 -9.45 -5.79
CA CYS A 377 8.24 -8.28 -5.76
C CYS A 377 9.51 -8.46 -6.60
N MET A 378 10.12 -9.65 -6.60
CA MET A 378 11.25 -9.94 -7.49
C MET A 378 10.86 -9.95 -8.96
N CYS A 379 9.63 -10.33 -9.32
CA CYS A 379 9.12 -10.13 -10.69
C CYS A 379 9.00 -8.64 -11.05
N LEU A 380 8.65 -7.77 -10.09
CA LEU A 380 8.62 -6.32 -10.31
C LEU A 380 10.03 -5.70 -10.42
N VAL A 381 10.99 -6.19 -9.63
CA VAL A 381 12.37 -5.69 -9.62
C VAL A 381 13.22 -6.26 -10.78
N LEU A 382 13.01 -7.52 -11.18
CA LEU A 382 13.74 -8.13 -12.30
C LEU A 382 13.24 -7.66 -13.67
N ASN A 383 11.97 -7.27 -13.80
CA ASN A 383 11.49 -6.54 -14.99
C ASN A 383 12.07 -5.11 -15.09
N TYR A 384 12.78 -4.63 -14.06
CA TYR A 384 13.42 -3.32 -14.01
C TYR A 384 14.95 -3.38 -14.14
N ARG A 385 15.55 -4.59 -14.15
CA ARG A 385 16.99 -4.81 -14.31
C ARG A 385 17.40 -5.46 -15.64
N SER A 386 16.50 -5.54 -16.62
CA SER A 386 16.79 -5.98 -17.99
C SER A 386 16.64 -4.84 -18.98
#